data_AF-A0A1Q4A4X6-F1
#
_entry.id   AF-A0A1Q4A4X6-F1
#
_cell.length_a   1.000
_cell.length_b   1.000
_cell.length_c   1.000
_cell.angle_alpha   90.00
_cell.angle_beta   90.00
_cell.angle_gamma   90.00
#
_symmetry.space_group_name_H-M   'P 1'
#
loop_
_entity.id
_entity.type
_entity.pdbx_description
1 polymer ?
#
loop_
_entity_poly.entity_id
_entity_poly.type
_entity_poly.pdbx_seq_one_letter_code
_entity_poly.pdbx_strand_id
1 'polypeptide(L)'
;MSRFRLVAAAALAGVIMSIGVAAPARAESSYGTLRGDIIDPDGWMQQGLAQIRTTRLSDGEVGWDTFRGGYSLVRSPGRYLVEARFECKSSGGCIQNLYAGNTPYRSQAQIVTVTADTETFVNFTTRRGGSISGTVADATGGDLSSLAAQAHLVDPVTNSLTSWSVRASVASNGSYRIAGVPAGDYLVRFIPGGFELAGAEYWNEADWIADAELVSVGDESVEVTNIDGSVGAAGVYAARYSGADRFAMAVGISQEYASGVGVVFVTNGLNFPDALSAGPLGAAYGGPILLVTPTSVPAVVAAELERLDPDTILVVGGVNSVGPAVYDQLATYASHIERIAGADRFAASRNLISAGFDEAETVYVATGHNFPDALAAGAAASFEHAPVLLVDGHASTVDVPTAELLGQLGTSRIVVVGGPASVPASYLASLAALPAVSEVARRSGADRFLAASGLNEATFPVADVVFLATGMNFPDALAGGPLAGAWGAPIYLVQKNCVPMSVISEIVRLQPHQILVLGGPASVGDEVMGLVPCGA
;
A
#
# COMPACT_ATOMS: atom_id res chain seq x y z
N MET A 1 -56.37 -9.97 59.78
CA MET A 1 -54.97 -10.19 60.21
C MET A 1 -54.07 -9.31 59.36
N SER A 2 -53.17 -8.55 60.00
CA SER A 2 -52.02 -7.80 59.44
C SER A 2 -52.34 -6.61 58.49
N ARG A 3 -52.53 -5.38 59.00
CA ARG A 3 -51.53 -4.34 59.39
C ARG A 3 -51.03 -3.49 58.20
N PHE A 4 -51.60 -2.30 58.03
CA PHE A 4 -50.90 -1.12 57.52
C PHE A 4 -51.09 0.02 58.53
N ARG A 5 -49.99 0.51 59.10
CA ARG A 5 -49.94 1.69 59.97
C ARG A 5 -49.38 2.85 59.13
N LEU A 6 -50.13 3.95 59.08
CA LEU A 6 -49.59 5.29 58.85
C LEU A 6 -48.85 5.73 60.12
N VAL A 7 -47.62 6.23 60.00
CA VAL A 7 -47.07 7.23 60.92
C VAL A 7 -46.23 8.22 60.10
N ALA A 8 -46.49 9.49 60.35
CA ALA A 8 -45.85 10.67 59.80
C ALA A 8 -44.35 10.76 60.15
N ALA A 9 -43.57 11.41 59.28
CA ALA A 9 -42.24 11.90 59.60
C ALA A 9 -42.07 13.33 59.10
N ALA A 10 -41.50 14.15 59.97
CA ALA A 10 -41.47 15.59 59.96
C ALA A 10 -40.51 16.19 58.91
N ALA A 11 -40.82 17.43 58.53
CA ALA A 11 -39.99 18.29 57.71
C ALA A 11 -38.68 18.66 58.43
N LEU A 12 -37.55 18.49 57.73
CA LEU A 12 -36.31 19.20 58.02
C LEU A 12 -35.90 19.95 56.74
N ALA A 13 -35.99 21.28 56.78
CA ALA A 13 -35.48 22.16 55.75
C ALA A 13 -33.95 22.25 55.89
N GLY A 14 -33.22 21.49 55.07
CA GLY A 14 -31.78 21.64 54.87
C GLY A 14 -31.53 22.48 53.62
N VAL A 15 -31.01 23.69 53.80
CA VAL A 15 -30.51 24.53 52.71
C VAL A 15 -29.27 23.85 52.11
N ILE A 16 -29.41 23.27 50.92
CA ILE A 16 -28.26 22.84 50.11
C ILE A 16 -27.97 23.98 49.14
N MET A 17 -26.88 24.72 49.39
CA MET A 17 -26.24 25.56 48.39
C MET A 17 -25.77 24.65 47.25
N SER A 18 -26.51 24.64 46.15
CA SER A 18 -26.06 24.06 44.89
C SER A 18 -24.92 24.93 44.34
N ILE A 19 -23.69 24.50 44.60
CA ILE A 19 -22.54 24.93 43.79
C ILE A 19 -22.76 24.31 42.42
N GLY A 20 -23.26 25.12 41.49
CA GLY A 20 -23.30 24.77 40.08
C GLY A 20 -21.86 24.67 39.58
N VAL A 21 -21.28 23.48 39.63
CA VAL A 21 -20.15 23.17 38.76
C VAL A 21 -20.74 23.15 37.36
N ALA A 22 -20.53 24.23 36.61
CA ALA A 22 -20.78 24.23 35.18
C ALA A 22 -20.03 23.04 34.61
N ALA A 23 -20.77 22.09 34.03
CA ALA A 23 -20.15 21.12 33.13
C ALA A 23 -19.35 21.92 32.09
N PRO A 24 -18.11 21.53 31.76
CA PRO A 24 -17.40 22.21 30.68
C PRO A 24 -18.32 22.15 29.47
N ALA A 25 -18.60 23.33 28.88
CA ALA A 25 -19.31 23.40 27.63
C ALA A 25 -18.62 22.44 26.67
N ARG A 26 -19.34 21.42 26.18
CA ARG A 26 -18.91 20.71 24.99
C ARG A 26 -18.66 21.80 23.95
N ALA A 27 -17.43 21.94 23.46
CA ALA A 27 -17.21 22.68 22.24
C ALA A 27 -18.15 22.03 21.21
N GLU A 28 -19.19 22.76 20.78
CA GLU A 28 -19.91 22.38 19.57
C GLU A 28 -18.84 22.36 18.50
N SER A 29 -18.45 21.16 18.07
CA SER A 29 -17.54 21.05 16.93
C SER A 29 -18.29 21.65 15.75
N SER A 30 -17.92 22.85 15.33
CA SER A 30 -18.52 23.47 14.17
C SER A 30 -18.10 22.66 12.94
N TYR A 31 -19.10 22.23 12.17
CA TYR A 31 -18.90 21.45 10.96
C TYR A 31 -19.13 22.35 9.74
N GLY A 32 -18.50 22.01 8.62
CA GLY A 32 -18.87 22.57 7.32
C GLY A 32 -19.78 21.62 6.55
N THR A 33 -20.43 22.14 5.50
CA THR A 33 -21.24 21.32 4.59
C THR A 33 -20.62 21.32 3.19
N LEU A 34 -20.32 20.13 2.67
CA LEU A 34 -19.93 19.91 1.29
C LEU A 34 -21.17 19.53 0.47
N ARG A 35 -21.50 20.30 -0.56
CA ARG A 35 -22.66 20.07 -1.42
C ARG A 35 -22.27 20.09 -2.90
N GLY A 36 -23.16 19.60 -3.75
CA GLY A 36 -23.02 19.78 -5.18
C GLY A 36 -24.06 19.02 -5.98
N ASP A 37 -24.07 19.30 -7.27
CA ASP A 37 -24.91 18.62 -8.25
C ASP A 37 -24.14 17.49 -8.93
N ILE A 38 -24.86 16.41 -9.24
CA ILE A 38 -24.43 15.27 -10.03
C ILE A 38 -25.10 15.43 -11.40
N ILE A 39 -24.30 15.82 -12.38
CA ILE A 39 -24.72 16.24 -13.70
C ILE A 39 -24.39 15.12 -14.69
N ASP A 40 -25.38 14.72 -15.46
CA ASP A 40 -25.26 13.77 -16.55
C ASP A 40 -26.07 14.31 -17.73
N PRO A 41 -25.44 15.15 -18.57
CA PRO A 41 -26.15 15.86 -19.64
C PRO A 41 -26.82 14.92 -20.63
N ASP A 42 -26.25 13.73 -20.81
CA ASP A 42 -26.63 12.77 -21.85
C ASP A 42 -27.49 11.62 -21.31
N GLY A 43 -27.74 11.57 -20.00
CA GLY A 43 -28.63 10.60 -19.37
C GLY A 43 -28.09 9.16 -19.35
N TRP A 44 -26.77 8.95 -19.23
CA TRP A 44 -26.14 7.63 -19.15
C TRP A 44 -26.11 7.01 -17.74
N MET A 45 -26.31 7.81 -16.70
CA MET A 45 -26.40 7.34 -15.33
C MET A 45 -27.71 6.56 -15.10
N GLN A 46 -27.62 5.57 -14.24
CA GLN A 46 -28.77 4.93 -13.64
C GLN A 46 -29.44 5.94 -12.72
N GLN A 47 -30.39 6.68 -13.29
CA GLN A 47 -31.39 7.39 -12.51
C GLN A 47 -30.76 8.51 -11.61
N GLY A 48 -29.58 9.01 -12.00
CA GLY A 48 -28.82 10.06 -11.31
C GLY A 48 -28.04 9.60 -10.07
N LEU A 49 -27.84 8.28 -9.90
CA LEU A 49 -27.18 7.70 -8.73
C LEU A 49 -25.66 7.88 -8.78
N ALA A 50 -25.10 8.41 -7.69
CA ALA A 50 -23.66 8.42 -7.46
C ALA A 50 -23.32 8.22 -5.98
N GLN A 51 -22.19 7.58 -5.73
CA GLN A 51 -21.55 7.52 -4.42
C GLN A 51 -20.50 8.61 -4.33
N ILE A 52 -20.50 9.37 -3.24
CA ILE A 52 -19.50 10.41 -2.99
C ILE A 52 -18.58 9.96 -1.88
N ARG A 53 -17.29 9.83 -2.18
CA ARG A 53 -16.21 9.66 -1.22
C ARG A 53 -15.67 11.00 -0.80
N THR A 54 -15.35 11.11 0.48
CA THR A 54 -14.42 12.12 0.99
C THR A 54 -13.28 11.42 1.71
N THR A 55 -12.03 11.80 1.40
CA THR A 55 -10.85 11.38 2.15
C THR A 55 -10.18 12.62 2.73
N ARG A 56 -10.15 12.75 4.06
CA ARG A 56 -9.48 13.87 4.73
C ARG A 56 -7.97 13.70 4.60
N LEU A 57 -7.28 14.73 4.17
CA LEU A 57 -5.85 14.67 3.89
C LEU A 57 -4.98 14.72 5.16
N SER A 58 -5.51 15.02 6.34
CA SER A 58 -4.70 15.11 7.57
C SER A 58 -4.52 13.77 8.31
N ASP A 59 -5.35 12.77 8.00
CA ASP A 59 -5.39 11.48 8.70
C ASP A 59 -5.83 10.30 7.81
N GLY A 60 -6.28 10.57 6.58
CA GLY A 60 -6.83 9.58 5.67
C GLY A 60 -8.24 9.13 6.02
N GLU A 61 -8.96 9.83 6.91
CA GLU A 61 -10.33 9.47 7.28
C GLU A 61 -11.23 9.46 6.04
N VAL A 62 -11.89 8.32 5.81
CA VAL A 62 -12.77 8.10 4.65
C VAL A 62 -14.23 8.14 5.08
N GLY A 63 -15.06 8.88 4.35
CA GLY A 63 -16.51 8.85 4.44
C GLY A 63 -17.14 8.61 3.07
N TRP A 64 -18.24 7.87 3.03
CA TRP A 64 -18.98 7.51 1.82
C TRP A 64 -20.48 7.65 2.05
N ASP A 65 -21.19 8.20 1.07
CA ASP A 65 -22.65 8.26 1.05
C ASP A 65 -23.15 8.17 -0.40
N THR A 66 -24.38 7.70 -0.58
CA THR A 66 -25.01 7.55 -1.91
C THR A 66 -26.10 8.60 -2.10
N PHE A 67 -26.13 9.20 -3.29
CA PHE A 67 -27.00 10.32 -3.61
C PHE A 67 -27.66 10.16 -4.98
N ARG A 68 -28.67 10.99 -5.20
CA ARG A 68 -29.42 11.05 -6.45
C ARG A 68 -29.58 12.49 -6.90
N GLY A 69 -29.02 12.83 -8.05
CA GLY A 69 -29.11 14.17 -8.64
C GLY A 69 -28.23 15.21 -7.95
N GLY A 70 -28.25 15.33 -6.63
CA GLY A 70 -27.35 16.21 -5.87
C GLY A 70 -27.02 15.64 -4.50
N TYR A 71 -25.98 16.16 -3.86
CA TYR A 71 -25.47 15.65 -2.60
C TYR A 71 -25.22 16.74 -1.56
N SER A 72 -25.23 16.34 -0.29
CA SER A 72 -24.94 17.20 0.87
C SER A 72 -24.35 16.38 2.00
N LEU A 73 -23.14 16.76 2.44
CA LEU A 73 -22.33 16.03 3.41
C LEU A 73 -21.84 16.96 4.50
N VAL A 74 -22.09 16.61 5.76
CA VAL A 74 -21.50 17.29 6.92
C VAL A 74 -20.11 16.72 7.15
N ARG A 75 -19.10 17.59 7.20
CA ARG A 75 -17.70 17.21 7.38
C ARG A 75 -17.00 18.16 8.35
N SER A 76 -16.09 17.65 9.16
CA SER A 76 -15.29 18.53 10.02
C SER A 76 -14.41 19.44 9.15
N PRO A 77 -13.99 20.61 9.65
CA PRO A 77 -13.12 21.49 8.89
C PRO A 77 -11.81 20.78 8.49
N GLY A 78 -11.33 21.02 7.27
CA GLY A 78 -10.12 20.39 6.76
C GLY A 78 -10.03 20.35 5.24
N ARG A 79 -8.96 19.75 4.73
CA ARG A 79 -8.72 19.54 3.29
C ARG A 79 -9.08 18.11 2.92
N TYR A 80 -9.74 17.95 1.78
CA TYR A 80 -10.29 16.67 1.33
C TYR A 80 -9.96 16.39 -0.13
N LEU A 81 -9.66 15.12 -0.40
CA LEU A 81 -9.88 14.52 -1.72
C LEU A 81 -11.36 14.12 -1.79
N VAL A 82 -12.04 14.50 -2.87
CA VAL A 82 -13.46 14.16 -3.09
C VAL A 82 -13.56 13.40 -4.41
N GLU A 83 -14.18 12.22 -4.37
CA GLU A 83 -14.35 11.30 -5.51
C GLU A 83 -15.85 11.03 -5.67
N ALA A 84 -16.36 11.09 -6.90
CA ALA A 84 -17.68 10.61 -7.26
C ALA A 84 -17.56 9.31 -8.04
N ARG A 85 -18.36 8.31 -7.66
CA ARG A 85 -18.55 7.06 -8.39
C ARG A 85 -19.98 6.97 -8.89
N PHE A 86 -20.17 7.00 -10.19
CA PHE A 86 -21.49 7.01 -10.82
C PHE A 86 -21.95 5.58 -11.11
N GLU A 87 -23.21 5.31 -10.80
CA GLU A 87 -23.85 4.06 -11.24
C GLU A 87 -24.33 4.26 -12.67
N CYS A 88 -23.64 3.67 -13.64
CA CYS A 88 -24.00 3.73 -15.05
C CYS A 88 -25.10 2.71 -15.39
N LYS A 89 -25.94 3.00 -16.39
CA LYS A 89 -26.91 2.02 -16.91
C LYS A 89 -26.19 0.73 -17.33
N SER A 90 -26.87 -0.41 -17.33
CA SER A 90 -26.28 -1.71 -17.71
C SER A 90 -25.72 -1.77 -19.15
N SER A 91 -26.18 -0.88 -20.04
CA SER A 91 -25.64 -0.65 -21.38
C SER A 91 -24.47 0.36 -21.41
N GLY A 92 -24.06 0.86 -20.24
CA GLY A 92 -23.58 2.21 -20.06
C GLY A 92 -22.08 2.38 -20.26
N GLY A 93 -21.75 3.21 -21.23
CA GLY A 93 -20.41 3.75 -21.41
C GLY A 93 -20.24 5.12 -20.78
N CYS A 94 -20.76 5.40 -19.56
CA CYS A 94 -20.36 6.63 -18.86
C CYS A 94 -19.09 6.45 -18.04
N ILE A 95 -18.34 7.54 -17.87
CA ILE A 95 -17.15 7.55 -17.01
C ILE A 95 -17.61 7.35 -15.56
N GLN A 96 -17.19 6.23 -14.98
CA GLN A 96 -17.71 5.79 -13.68
C GLN A 96 -17.09 6.51 -12.50
N ASN A 97 -15.83 6.96 -12.58
CA ASN A 97 -15.16 7.59 -11.44
C ASN A 97 -14.54 8.92 -11.85
N LEU A 98 -14.77 9.96 -11.04
CA LEU A 98 -14.15 11.27 -11.20
C LEU A 98 -13.77 11.84 -9.83
N TYR A 99 -12.61 12.46 -9.74
CA TYR A 99 -12.23 13.33 -8.63
C TYR A 99 -12.75 14.76 -8.85
N ALA A 100 -12.84 15.53 -7.77
CA ALA A 100 -13.14 16.95 -7.83
C ALA A 100 -12.23 17.65 -8.86
N GLY A 101 -12.81 18.56 -9.65
CA GLY A 101 -12.19 19.04 -10.89
C GLY A 101 -12.61 18.25 -12.13
N ASN A 102 -13.46 17.21 -11.99
CA ASN A 102 -13.96 16.36 -13.07
C ASN A 102 -12.84 15.66 -13.86
N THR A 103 -11.86 15.12 -13.14
CA THR A 103 -10.74 14.36 -13.70
C THR A 103 -10.78 12.91 -13.19
N PRO A 104 -10.45 11.90 -14.01
CA PRO A 104 -10.30 10.52 -13.52
C PRO A 104 -8.97 10.32 -12.76
N TYR A 105 -8.05 11.29 -12.82
CA TYR A 105 -6.70 11.17 -12.28
C TYR A 105 -6.60 11.78 -10.88
N ARG A 106 -6.13 10.98 -9.93
CA ARG A 106 -5.92 11.45 -8.54
C ARG A 106 -4.86 12.55 -8.47
N SER A 107 -3.80 12.46 -9.27
CA SER A 107 -2.70 13.46 -9.33
C SER A 107 -3.17 14.85 -9.73
N GLN A 108 -4.30 14.93 -10.44
CA GLN A 108 -4.88 16.17 -10.95
C GLN A 108 -6.11 16.62 -10.15
N ALA A 109 -6.47 15.90 -9.09
CA ALA A 109 -7.67 16.18 -8.31
C ALA A 109 -7.60 17.55 -7.65
N GLN A 110 -8.69 18.32 -7.76
CA GLN A 110 -8.85 19.55 -7.01
C GLN A 110 -9.03 19.22 -5.53
N ILE A 111 -8.13 19.73 -4.68
CA ILE A 111 -8.28 19.61 -3.23
C ILE A 111 -9.38 20.56 -2.73
N VAL A 112 -10.30 20.01 -1.95
CA VAL A 112 -11.48 20.71 -1.44
C VAL A 112 -11.28 21.08 0.02
N THR A 113 -11.35 22.36 0.35
CA THR A 113 -11.27 22.85 1.72
C THR A 113 -12.67 23.07 2.29
N VAL A 114 -12.98 22.36 3.38
CA VAL A 114 -14.21 22.55 4.16
C VAL A 114 -13.89 23.42 5.36
N THR A 115 -14.66 24.50 5.56
CA THR A 115 -14.53 25.41 6.71
C THR A 115 -15.77 25.30 7.59
N ALA A 116 -15.59 25.42 8.90
CA ALA A 116 -16.68 25.45 9.88
C ALA A 116 -17.76 26.47 9.51
N ASP A 117 -19.02 26.08 9.66
CA ASP A 117 -20.20 26.94 9.47
C ASP A 117 -20.31 27.55 8.05
N THR A 118 -19.63 26.95 7.07
CA THR A 118 -19.69 27.33 5.65
C THR A 118 -20.22 26.21 4.77
N GLU A 119 -20.72 26.58 3.59
CA GLU A 119 -21.04 25.64 2.53
C GLU A 119 -19.95 25.69 1.44
N THR A 120 -19.47 24.52 1.02
CA THR A 120 -18.52 24.35 -0.09
C THR A 120 -19.21 23.58 -1.19
N PHE A 121 -19.14 24.09 -2.42
CA PHE A 121 -19.83 23.49 -3.57
C PHE A 121 -18.83 22.82 -4.53
N VAL A 122 -19.09 21.56 -4.89
CA VAL A 122 -18.29 20.78 -5.83
C VAL A 122 -19.23 20.00 -6.73
N ASN A 123 -19.28 20.34 -8.01
CA ASN A 123 -20.16 19.67 -8.96
C ASN A 123 -19.40 18.59 -9.72
N PHE A 124 -20.08 17.48 -9.95
CA PHE A 124 -19.57 16.36 -10.72
C PHE A 124 -20.37 16.23 -12.00
N THR A 125 -19.69 16.18 -13.14
CA THR A 125 -20.29 16.02 -14.46
C THR A 125 -19.71 14.79 -15.13
N THR A 126 -20.48 13.70 -15.18
CA THR A 126 -20.11 12.54 -15.99
C THR A 126 -20.57 12.71 -17.43
N ARG A 127 -19.95 11.97 -18.34
CA ARG A 127 -20.22 11.94 -19.78
C ARG A 127 -20.03 10.52 -20.29
N ARG A 128 -20.40 10.31 -21.56
CA ARG A 128 -20.04 9.07 -22.27
C ARG A 128 -18.52 8.99 -22.44
N GLY A 129 -17.92 7.93 -21.91
CA GLY A 129 -16.55 7.49 -22.17
C GLY A 129 -16.45 6.61 -23.42
N GLY A 130 -15.22 6.32 -23.82
CA GLY A 130 -14.89 5.37 -24.88
C GLY A 130 -15.15 3.92 -24.50
N SER A 131 -14.70 3.01 -25.35
CA SER A 131 -14.72 1.58 -25.07
C SER A 131 -13.56 0.84 -25.69
N ILE A 132 -13.19 -0.26 -25.06
CA ILE A 132 -12.18 -1.21 -25.52
C ILE A 132 -12.86 -2.56 -25.71
N SER A 133 -12.61 -3.22 -26.84
CA SER A 133 -13.24 -4.50 -27.16
C SER A 133 -12.33 -5.40 -27.98
N GLY A 134 -12.64 -6.69 -27.93
CA GLY A 134 -11.93 -7.74 -28.64
C GLY A 134 -12.49 -9.09 -28.25
N THR A 135 -11.64 -10.10 -28.34
CA THR A 135 -11.93 -11.49 -28.04
C THR A 135 -10.90 -12.07 -27.08
N VAL A 136 -11.35 -12.95 -26.19
CA VAL A 136 -10.50 -13.71 -25.28
C VAL A 136 -10.65 -15.18 -25.58
N ALA A 137 -9.53 -15.86 -25.74
CA ALA A 137 -9.45 -17.32 -25.82
C ALA A 137 -9.04 -17.94 -24.48
N ASP A 138 -9.30 -19.23 -24.30
CA ASP A 138 -8.76 -20.03 -23.21
C ASP A 138 -7.84 -21.10 -23.81
N ALA A 139 -6.55 -21.03 -23.50
CA ALA A 139 -5.55 -21.95 -24.01
C ALA A 139 -5.78 -23.40 -23.53
N THR A 140 -6.52 -23.59 -22.44
CA THR A 140 -6.91 -24.89 -21.88
C THR A 140 -8.23 -25.41 -22.43
N GLY A 141 -8.98 -24.59 -23.17
CA GLY A 141 -10.30 -24.91 -23.70
C GLY A 141 -11.42 -24.89 -22.64
N GLY A 142 -11.23 -24.15 -21.55
CA GLY A 142 -12.23 -23.93 -20.50
C GLY A 142 -13.40 -23.04 -20.91
N ASP A 143 -14.28 -22.74 -19.93
CA ASP A 143 -15.46 -21.91 -20.15
C ASP A 143 -15.08 -20.43 -20.29
N LEU A 144 -15.19 -19.89 -21.50
CA LEU A 144 -14.88 -18.48 -21.76
C LEU A 144 -15.74 -17.52 -20.93
N SER A 145 -16.94 -17.93 -20.52
CA SER A 145 -17.81 -17.08 -19.70
C SER A 145 -17.32 -16.91 -18.26
N SER A 146 -16.36 -17.72 -17.83
CA SER A 146 -15.63 -17.54 -16.58
C SER A 146 -14.39 -16.67 -16.74
N LEU A 147 -14.19 -15.95 -17.84
CA LEU A 147 -13.06 -15.04 -18.04
C LEU A 147 -13.49 -13.57 -17.96
N ALA A 148 -12.51 -12.69 -17.79
CA ALA A 148 -12.73 -11.25 -17.80
C ALA A 148 -11.57 -10.49 -18.47
N ALA A 149 -11.93 -9.40 -19.13
CA ALA A 149 -10.97 -8.37 -19.55
C ALA A 149 -11.03 -7.19 -18.58
N GLN A 150 -9.89 -6.60 -18.27
CA GLN A 150 -9.78 -5.47 -17.35
C GLN A 150 -8.83 -4.42 -17.91
N ALA A 151 -9.23 -3.15 -17.84
CA ALA A 151 -8.43 -2.01 -18.26
C ALA A 151 -8.08 -1.16 -17.04
N HIS A 152 -6.78 -0.98 -16.79
CA HIS A 152 -6.24 -0.09 -15.76
C HIS A 152 -5.77 1.21 -16.42
N LEU A 153 -6.27 2.34 -15.94
CA LEU A 153 -5.92 3.65 -16.47
C LEU A 153 -4.51 4.05 -15.99
N VAL A 154 -3.69 4.57 -16.91
CA VAL A 154 -2.36 5.11 -16.61
C VAL A 154 -2.48 6.60 -16.30
N ASP A 155 -1.92 7.03 -15.18
CA ASP A 155 -1.87 8.44 -14.81
C ASP A 155 -0.80 9.17 -15.67
N PRO A 156 -1.18 10.20 -16.46
CA PRO A 156 -0.27 10.84 -17.41
C PRO A 156 0.78 11.74 -16.76
N VAL A 157 0.63 12.06 -15.46
CA VAL A 157 1.58 12.90 -14.71
C VAL A 157 2.66 12.01 -14.09
N THR A 158 2.24 10.90 -13.50
CA THR A 158 3.15 10.00 -12.75
C THR A 158 3.64 8.82 -13.58
N ASN A 159 3.02 8.55 -14.74
CA ASN A 159 3.24 7.35 -15.55
C ASN A 159 2.99 6.03 -14.80
N SER A 160 2.20 6.09 -13.73
CA SER A 160 1.84 4.94 -12.88
C SER A 160 0.41 4.50 -13.15
N LEU A 161 0.14 3.21 -12.93
CA LEU A 161 -1.22 2.70 -12.98
C LEU A 161 -2.05 3.28 -11.83
N THR A 162 -3.21 3.79 -12.16
CA THR A 162 -4.19 4.22 -11.16
C THR A 162 -4.78 3.01 -10.45
N SER A 163 -5.29 3.19 -9.23
CA SER A 163 -6.07 2.15 -8.54
C SER A 163 -7.46 1.92 -9.16
N TRP A 164 -7.83 2.71 -10.16
CA TRP A 164 -9.08 2.58 -10.88
C TRP A 164 -8.92 1.70 -12.10
N SER A 165 -9.86 0.76 -12.26
CA SER A 165 -9.95 -0.08 -13.45
C SER A 165 -11.41 -0.38 -13.76
N VAL A 166 -11.67 -0.73 -15.02
CA VAL A 166 -12.98 -1.23 -15.47
C VAL A 166 -12.80 -2.67 -15.93
N ARG A 167 -13.70 -3.54 -15.45
CA ARG A 167 -13.72 -4.96 -15.78
C ARG A 167 -14.97 -5.30 -16.59
N ALA A 168 -14.82 -6.14 -17.61
CA ALA A 168 -15.91 -6.70 -18.39
C ALA A 168 -15.83 -8.23 -18.38
N SER A 169 -16.98 -8.88 -18.21
CA SER A 169 -17.10 -10.33 -18.41
C SER A 169 -16.96 -10.68 -19.88
N VAL A 170 -16.34 -11.82 -20.14
CA VAL A 170 -16.23 -12.40 -21.48
C VAL A 170 -17.50 -13.21 -21.78
N ALA A 171 -18.04 -13.08 -22.99
CA ALA A 171 -19.19 -13.87 -23.43
C ALA A 171 -18.76 -15.28 -23.86
N SER A 172 -19.72 -16.21 -23.99
CA SER A 172 -19.43 -17.60 -24.38
C SER A 172 -18.81 -17.77 -25.78
N ASN A 173 -18.86 -16.73 -26.62
CA ASN A 173 -18.20 -16.68 -27.92
C ASN A 173 -16.81 -16.01 -27.86
N GLY A 174 -16.30 -15.72 -26.67
CA GLY A 174 -15.02 -15.03 -26.43
C GLY A 174 -15.09 -13.50 -26.50
N SER A 175 -16.18 -12.90 -27.00
CA SER A 175 -16.23 -11.45 -27.14
C SER A 175 -16.39 -10.73 -25.80
N TYR A 176 -15.77 -9.55 -25.67
CA TYR A 176 -15.93 -8.68 -24.51
C TYR A 176 -16.01 -7.21 -24.93
N ARG A 177 -16.55 -6.36 -24.04
CA ARG A 177 -16.55 -4.90 -24.23
C ARG A 177 -16.42 -4.19 -22.88
N ILE A 178 -15.29 -3.53 -22.68
CA ILE A 178 -15.08 -2.58 -21.58
C ILE A 178 -15.65 -1.24 -22.04
N ALA A 179 -16.58 -0.66 -21.28
CA ALA A 179 -17.31 0.55 -21.63
C ALA A 179 -17.10 1.64 -20.59
N GLY A 180 -17.19 2.91 -21.02
CA GLY A 180 -17.20 4.03 -20.08
C GLY A 180 -15.83 4.38 -19.55
N VAL A 181 -14.80 4.08 -20.34
CA VAL A 181 -13.43 4.46 -20.03
C VAL A 181 -13.19 5.91 -20.44
N PRO A 182 -12.59 6.77 -19.58
CA PRO A 182 -12.18 8.11 -19.99
C PRO A 182 -11.11 8.06 -21.10
N ALA A 183 -10.83 9.19 -21.74
CA ALA A 183 -9.67 9.28 -22.63
C ALA A 183 -8.37 9.12 -21.82
N GLY A 184 -7.41 8.39 -22.39
CA GLY A 184 -6.15 8.06 -21.74
C GLY A 184 -5.55 6.76 -22.24
N ASP A 185 -4.41 6.39 -21.66
CA ASP A 185 -3.72 5.14 -21.96
C ASP A 185 -4.07 4.08 -20.92
N TYR A 186 -4.18 2.84 -21.38
CA TYR A 186 -4.63 1.72 -20.57
C TYR A 186 -3.70 0.53 -20.67
N LEU A 187 -3.36 -0.03 -19.52
CA LEU A 187 -2.89 -1.42 -19.46
C LEU A 187 -4.12 -2.33 -19.49
N VAL A 188 -4.26 -3.12 -20.55
CA VAL A 188 -5.36 -4.08 -20.70
C VAL A 188 -4.84 -5.48 -20.40
N ARG A 189 -5.55 -6.19 -19.53
CA ARG A 189 -5.22 -7.57 -19.12
C ARG A 189 -6.42 -8.49 -19.16
N PHE A 190 -6.14 -9.78 -19.27
CA PHE A 190 -7.09 -10.88 -19.35
C PHE A 190 -6.84 -11.84 -18.21
N ILE A 191 -7.90 -12.16 -17.45
CA ILE A 191 -7.81 -12.90 -16.20
C ILE A 191 -8.99 -13.85 -16.03
N PRO A 192 -8.84 -14.90 -15.20
CA PRO A 192 -9.98 -15.65 -14.71
C PRO A 192 -11.01 -14.75 -14.00
N GLY A 193 -12.28 -15.11 -14.17
CA GLY A 193 -13.47 -14.50 -13.59
C GLY A 193 -13.68 -14.90 -12.13
N GLY A 194 -13.28 -16.12 -11.79
CA GLY A 194 -13.45 -16.74 -10.47
C GLY A 194 -12.23 -16.63 -9.56
N PHE A 195 -11.96 -17.71 -8.83
CA PHE A 195 -10.86 -17.81 -7.85
C PHE A 195 -9.65 -18.57 -8.41
N GLU A 196 -9.73 -19.01 -9.66
CA GLU A 196 -8.64 -19.70 -10.35
C GLU A 196 -7.45 -18.76 -10.53
N LEU A 197 -6.26 -19.36 -10.55
CA LEU A 197 -5.01 -18.65 -10.84
C LEU A 197 -4.46 -19.14 -12.17
N ALA A 198 -4.26 -18.22 -13.11
CA ALA A 198 -3.77 -18.53 -14.45
C ALA A 198 -2.64 -17.59 -14.94
N GLY A 199 -2.15 -16.69 -14.08
CA GLY A 199 -1.37 -15.54 -14.55
C GLY A 199 -2.25 -14.58 -15.37
N ALA A 200 -1.86 -13.32 -15.43
CA ALA A 200 -2.57 -12.34 -16.26
C ALA A 200 -1.86 -12.24 -17.61
N GLU A 201 -2.57 -12.48 -18.71
CA GLU A 201 -2.03 -12.06 -20.01
C GLU A 201 -2.38 -10.59 -20.22
N TYR A 202 -1.43 -9.82 -20.73
CA TYR A 202 -1.62 -8.44 -21.15
C TYR A 202 -1.77 -8.38 -22.68
N TRP A 203 -2.43 -7.34 -23.16
CA TRP A 203 -2.65 -7.17 -24.60
C TRP A 203 -1.34 -7.23 -25.40
N ASN A 204 -1.46 -7.79 -26.61
CA ASN A 204 -0.37 -8.08 -27.55
C ASN A 204 0.55 -9.26 -27.13
N GLU A 205 -0.06 -10.34 -26.63
CA GLU A 205 0.61 -11.60 -26.27
C GLU A 205 1.72 -11.42 -25.20
N ALA A 206 1.53 -10.48 -24.27
CA ALA A 206 2.51 -10.16 -23.24
C ALA A 206 2.18 -10.88 -21.93
N ASP A 207 3.09 -11.73 -21.44
CA ASP A 207 2.96 -12.42 -20.14
C ASP A 207 3.47 -11.57 -18.96
N TRP A 208 4.13 -10.44 -19.22
CA TRP A 208 4.73 -9.58 -18.20
C TRP A 208 4.38 -8.13 -18.47
N ILE A 209 4.15 -7.35 -17.41
CA ILE A 209 3.84 -5.91 -17.50
C ILE A 209 4.93 -5.16 -18.26
N ALA A 210 6.19 -5.56 -18.11
CA ALA A 210 7.34 -4.94 -18.76
C ALA A 210 7.31 -5.09 -20.30
N ASP A 211 6.63 -6.12 -20.81
CA ASP A 211 6.51 -6.40 -22.25
C ASP A 211 5.16 -5.92 -22.82
N ALA A 212 4.26 -5.44 -21.96
CA ALA A 212 2.89 -5.07 -22.35
C ALA A 212 2.84 -3.76 -23.13
N GLU A 213 2.02 -3.74 -24.18
CA GLU A 213 1.70 -2.50 -24.91
C GLU A 213 0.47 -1.80 -24.31
N LEU A 214 0.49 -0.46 -24.29
CA LEU A 214 -0.62 0.34 -23.81
C LEU A 214 -1.67 0.57 -24.92
N VAL A 215 -2.94 0.54 -24.53
CA VAL A 215 -4.07 0.85 -25.41
C VAL A 215 -4.49 2.31 -25.19
N SER A 216 -4.32 3.15 -26.20
CA SER A 216 -4.76 4.55 -26.15
C SER A 216 -6.23 4.70 -26.56
N VAL A 217 -7.03 5.31 -25.69
CA VAL A 217 -8.42 5.68 -25.97
C VAL A 217 -8.52 7.20 -26.11
N GLY A 218 -8.98 7.67 -27.27
CA GLY A 218 -9.16 9.10 -27.53
C GLY A 218 -10.42 9.71 -26.91
N ASP A 219 -10.55 11.03 -27.04
CA ASP A 219 -11.78 11.76 -26.69
C ASP A 219 -12.97 11.31 -27.56
N GLU A 220 -14.20 11.53 -27.07
CA GLU A 220 -15.47 11.30 -27.80
C GLU A 220 -15.85 9.83 -28.10
N SER A 221 -16.34 9.07 -27.12
CA SER A 221 -17.01 7.76 -27.35
C SER A 221 -16.29 6.77 -28.28
N VAL A 222 -14.97 6.92 -28.47
CA VAL A 222 -14.18 6.16 -29.43
C VAL A 222 -14.19 4.70 -29.02
N GLU A 223 -14.41 3.84 -30.01
CA GLU A 223 -14.31 2.39 -29.83
C GLU A 223 -12.95 1.92 -30.35
N VAL A 224 -12.12 1.42 -29.42
CA VAL A 224 -10.90 0.70 -29.75
C VAL A 224 -11.25 -0.79 -29.81
N THR A 225 -10.87 -1.44 -30.90
CA THR A 225 -11.26 -2.82 -31.23
C THR A 225 -10.01 -3.66 -31.53
N ASN A 226 -10.18 -4.99 -31.62
CA ASN A 226 -9.10 -5.96 -31.83
C ASN A 226 -8.04 -5.93 -30.72
N ILE A 227 -8.51 -5.67 -29.49
CA ILE A 227 -7.72 -5.85 -28.28
C ILE A 227 -7.97 -7.28 -27.83
N ASP A 228 -7.27 -8.23 -28.47
CA ASP A 228 -7.46 -9.66 -28.25
C ASP A 228 -6.42 -10.20 -27.25
N GLY A 229 -6.71 -11.34 -26.63
CA GLY A 229 -5.75 -12.04 -25.78
C GLY A 229 -6.21 -13.44 -25.40
N SER A 230 -5.43 -14.11 -24.56
CA SER A 230 -5.78 -15.44 -24.04
C SER A 230 -5.63 -15.53 -22.52
N VAL A 231 -6.16 -16.61 -21.93
CA VAL A 231 -5.96 -16.95 -20.52
C VAL A 231 -5.56 -18.42 -20.44
N GLY A 232 -4.73 -18.76 -19.44
CA GLY A 232 -4.35 -20.14 -19.14
C GLY A 232 -3.20 -20.69 -19.98
N ALA A 233 -2.52 -19.84 -20.77
CA ALA A 233 -1.27 -20.20 -21.45
C ALA A 233 -0.10 -20.31 -20.46
N ALA A 234 -0.03 -19.37 -19.51
CA ALA A 234 0.93 -19.39 -18.41
C ALA A 234 0.33 -20.11 -17.20
N GLY A 235 1.08 -21.03 -16.59
CA GLY A 235 0.71 -21.54 -15.26
C GLY A 235 1.25 -20.61 -14.18
N VAL A 236 0.58 -20.52 -13.02
CA VAL A 236 1.15 -19.84 -11.85
C VAL A 236 2.20 -20.74 -11.21
N TYR A 237 3.42 -20.23 -11.11
CA TYR A 237 4.55 -20.93 -10.52
C TYR A 237 4.77 -20.51 -9.08
N ALA A 238 4.93 -21.47 -8.17
CA ALA A 238 5.31 -21.22 -6.80
C ALA A 238 6.75 -21.68 -6.54
N ALA A 239 7.60 -20.77 -6.06
CA ALA A 239 8.99 -21.04 -5.69
C ALA A 239 9.25 -20.63 -4.24
N ARG A 240 10.39 -21.08 -3.70
CA ARG A 240 10.80 -20.80 -2.33
C ARG A 240 12.27 -20.41 -2.28
N TYR A 241 12.55 -19.25 -1.66
CA TYR A 241 13.87 -18.93 -1.17
C TYR A 241 14.00 -19.46 0.26
N SER A 242 14.89 -20.42 0.46
CA SER A 242 15.13 -21.03 1.77
C SER A 242 16.60 -21.32 1.99
N GLY A 243 16.95 -21.52 3.25
CA GLY A 243 18.29 -21.92 3.67
C GLY A 243 18.22 -22.64 5.01
N ALA A 244 19.36 -23.17 5.45
CA ALA A 244 19.48 -23.81 6.77
C ALA A 244 19.11 -22.85 7.91
N ASP A 245 19.33 -21.56 7.70
CA ASP A 245 18.96 -20.47 8.60
C ASP A 245 18.71 -19.18 7.80
N ARG A 246 18.46 -18.08 8.51
CA ARG A 246 18.21 -16.75 7.95
C ARG A 246 19.39 -16.17 7.15
N PHE A 247 20.63 -16.58 7.46
CA PHE A 247 21.82 -16.09 6.77
C PHE A 247 21.92 -16.75 5.41
N ALA A 248 21.77 -18.08 5.37
CA ALA A 248 21.71 -18.83 4.13
C ALA A 248 20.52 -18.42 3.25
N MET A 249 19.38 -18.08 3.85
CA MET A 249 18.21 -17.60 3.11
C MET A 249 18.46 -16.22 2.47
N ALA A 250 19.06 -15.27 3.20
CA ALA A 250 19.45 -13.97 2.64
C ALA A 250 20.46 -14.13 1.48
N VAL A 251 21.42 -15.05 1.62
CA VAL A 251 22.37 -15.42 0.54
C VAL A 251 21.64 -16.05 -0.65
N GLY A 252 20.57 -16.81 -0.42
CA GLY A 252 19.73 -17.38 -1.48
C GLY A 252 19.03 -16.30 -2.30
N ILE A 253 18.50 -15.27 -1.64
CA ILE A 253 17.90 -14.10 -2.34
C ILE A 253 18.97 -13.32 -3.11
N SER A 254 20.16 -13.12 -2.53
CA SER A 254 21.21 -12.34 -3.17
C SER A 254 21.75 -12.97 -4.46
N GLN A 255 21.48 -14.26 -4.73
CA GLN A 255 21.81 -14.90 -6.01
C GLN A 255 21.05 -14.31 -7.20
N GLU A 256 19.92 -13.64 -6.97
CA GLU A 256 19.20 -12.90 -8.02
C GLU A 256 19.97 -11.64 -8.48
N TYR A 257 21.00 -11.25 -7.72
CA TYR A 257 21.89 -10.14 -8.05
C TYR A 257 23.14 -10.66 -8.74
N ALA A 258 23.52 -10.00 -9.83
CA ALA A 258 24.76 -10.25 -10.55
C ALA A 258 25.99 -10.03 -9.64
N SER A 259 27.13 -10.60 -10.01
CA SER A 259 28.42 -10.22 -9.40
C SER A 259 28.81 -8.79 -9.79
N GLY A 260 29.64 -8.13 -8.99
CA GLY A 260 30.08 -6.75 -9.19
C GLY A 260 28.98 -5.74 -8.86
N VAL A 261 28.20 -5.97 -7.79
CA VAL A 261 27.18 -5.02 -7.36
C VAL A 261 27.84 -3.75 -6.80
N GLY A 262 27.28 -2.58 -7.08
CA GLY A 262 27.85 -1.33 -6.55
C GLY A 262 27.79 -1.24 -5.02
N VAL A 263 26.74 -1.82 -4.40
CA VAL A 263 26.59 -1.80 -2.94
C VAL A 263 25.97 -3.08 -2.39
N VAL A 264 26.41 -3.47 -1.20
CA VAL A 264 25.76 -4.48 -0.35
C VAL A 264 25.43 -3.86 0.99
N PHE A 265 24.19 -4.07 1.45
CA PHE A 265 23.76 -3.67 2.78
C PHE A 265 23.98 -4.83 3.74
N VAL A 266 24.67 -4.57 4.85
CA VAL A 266 24.92 -5.58 5.88
C VAL A 266 24.31 -5.15 7.20
N THR A 267 23.49 -6.01 7.79
CA THR A 267 22.83 -5.73 9.07
C THR A 267 22.75 -6.96 9.98
N ASN A 268 22.31 -6.75 11.21
CA ASN A 268 22.17 -7.80 12.20
C ASN A 268 20.98 -8.71 11.88
N GLY A 269 21.22 -9.99 11.61
CA GLY A 269 20.17 -10.97 11.36
C GLY A 269 19.40 -11.38 12.62
N LEU A 270 19.90 -11.09 13.82
CA LEU A 270 19.32 -11.51 15.10
C LEU A 270 18.42 -10.45 15.76
N ASN A 271 18.50 -9.20 15.31
CA ASN A 271 17.71 -8.08 15.82
C ASN A 271 17.34 -7.13 14.68
N PHE A 272 16.11 -6.59 14.68
CA PHE A 272 15.55 -5.87 13.53
C PHE A 272 15.65 -4.33 13.51
N PRO A 273 15.77 -3.59 14.63
CA PRO A 273 15.31 -2.21 14.68
C PRO A 273 16.10 -1.26 13.80
N ASP A 274 17.39 -1.53 13.58
CA ASP A 274 18.24 -0.71 12.72
C ASP A 274 18.04 -1.05 11.23
N ALA A 275 17.48 -2.21 10.91
CA ALA A 275 17.44 -2.76 9.56
C ALA A 275 16.15 -2.46 8.78
N LEU A 276 15.03 -2.19 9.47
CA LEU A 276 13.71 -2.07 8.83
C LEU A 276 13.62 -0.92 7.82
N SER A 277 14.46 0.10 7.95
CA SER A 277 14.57 1.21 6.99
C SER A 277 15.52 0.93 5.83
N ALA A 278 16.27 -0.18 5.84
CA ALA A 278 17.28 -0.49 4.82
C ALA A 278 16.68 -1.01 3.52
N GLY A 279 15.46 -1.57 3.56
CA GLY A 279 14.80 -2.13 2.38
C GLY A 279 14.72 -1.16 1.19
N PRO A 280 14.08 0.01 1.36
CA PRO A 280 13.97 1.00 0.29
C PRO A 280 15.31 1.51 -0.22
N LEU A 281 16.30 1.62 0.66
CA LEU A 281 17.64 2.04 0.26
C LEU A 281 18.36 0.95 -0.55
N GLY A 282 18.20 -0.31 -0.14
CA GLY A 282 18.64 -1.48 -0.91
C GLY A 282 18.05 -1.49 -2.32
N ALA A 283 16.75 -1.25 -2.44
CA ALA A 283 16.08 -1.16 -3.74
C ALA A 283 16.60 0.02 -4.57
N ALA A 284 16.74 1.21 -3.97
CA ALA A 284 17.20 2.42 -4.66
C ALA A 284 18.61 2.27 -5.25
N TYR A 285 19.50 1.56 -4.56
CA TYR A 285 20.86 1.29 -5.05
C TYR A 285 21.01 -0.04 -5.81
N GLY A 286 19.94 -0.83 -5.95
CA GLY A 286 20.01 -2.16 -6.56
C GLY A 286 20.90 -3.14 -5.80
N GLY A 287 21.04 -2.98 -4.48
CA GLY A 287 21.93 -3.77 -3.62
C GLY A 287 21.17 -4.76 -2.72
N PRO A 288 21.67 -5.99 -2.53
CA PRO A 288 21.04 -6.96 -1.63
C PRO A 288 21.28 -6.60 -0.16
N ILE A 289 20.41 -7.11 0.71
CA ILE A 289 20.62 -7.11 2.17
C ILE A 289 21.17 -8.47 2.59
N LEU A 290 22.38 -8.50 3.14
CA LEU A 290 22.97 -9.65 3.80
C LEU A 290 22.92 -9.49 5.32
N LEU A 291 22.84 -10.63 6.00
CA LEU A 291 22.68 -10.70 7.44
C LEU A 291 23.96 -11.21 8.10
N VAL A 292 24.36 -10.62 9.23
CA VAL A 292 25.47 -11.09 10.08
C VAL A 292 25.01 -11.24 11.53
N THR A 293 25.85 -11.82 12.39
CA THR A 293 25.65 -11.73 13.84
C THR A 293 26.45 -10.56 14.41
N PRO A 294 26.18 -10.10 15.65
CA PRO A 294 26.98 -9.05 16.28
C PRO A 294 28.48 -9.37 16.38
N THR A 295 28.86 -10.65 16.36
CA THR A 295 30.23 -11.10 16.65
C THR A 295 30.85 -11.97 15.56
N SER A 296 30.14 -12.26 14.46
CA SER A 296 30.66 -13.08 13.37
C SER A 296 30.01 -12.76 12.02
N VAL A 297 30.80 -12.76 10.94
CA VAL A 297 30.31 -12.96 9.57
C VAL A 297 30.16 -14.46 9.33
N PRO A 298 28.94 -15.00 9.17
CA PRO A 298 28.75 -16.42 8.86
C PRO A 298 29.49 -16.82 7.57
N ALA A 299 30.02 -18.04 7.50
CA ALA A 299 30.84 -18.48 6.36
C ALA A 299 30.09 -18.39 5.01
N VAL A 300 28.79 -18.69 5.00
CA VAL A 300 27.94 -18.57 3.79
C VAL A 300 27.81 -17.12 3.33
N VAL A 301 27.83 -16.15 4.24
CA VAL A 301 27.76 -14.72 3.94
C VAL A 301 29.09 -14.21 3.45
N ALA A 302 30.20 -14.66 4.04
CA ALA A 302 31.54 -14.36 3.58
C ALA A 302 31.76 -14.82 2.12
N ALA A 303 31.42 -16.08 1.82
CA ALA A 303 31.50 -16.60 0.46
C ALA A 303 30.62 -15.83 -0.54
N GLU A 304 29.46 -15.35 -0.07
CA GLU A 304 28.57 -14.57 -0.93
C GLU A 304 29.09 -13.15 -1.17
N LEU A 305 29.72 -12.52 -0.19
CA LEU A 305 30.41 -11.23 -0.39
C LEU A 305 31.56 -11.37 -1.40
N GLU A 306 32.29 -12.48 -1.41
CA GLU A 306 33.30 -12.77 -2.43
C GLU A 306 32.68 -12.93 -3.83
N ARG A 307 31.52 -13.58 -3.94
CA ARG A 307 30.81 -13.73 -5.23
C ARG A 307 30.24 -12.40 -5.73
N LEU A 308 29.64 -11.63 -4.84
CA LEU A 308 29.03 -10.34 -5.15
C LEU A 308 30.08 -9.28 -5.50
N ASP A 309 31.31 -9.40 -4.99
CA ASP A 309 32.44 -8.50 -5.23
C ASP A 309 32.03 -7.01 -5.18
N PRO A 310 31.51 -6.53 -4.04
CA PRO A 310 30.90 -5.21 -3.98
C PRO A 310 31.90 -4.05 -3.94
N ASP A 311 31.59 -2.95 -4.62
CA ASP A 311 32.40 -1.72 -4.50
C ASP A 311 32.30 -1.14 -3.08
N THR A 312 31.09 -1.12 -2.53
CA THR A 312 30.77 -0.56 -1.21
C THR A 312 29.98 -1.55 -0.33
N ILE A 313 30.34 -1.61 0.96
CA ILE A 313 29.49 -2.24 2.00
C ILE A 313 28.93 -1.15 2.93
N LEU A 314 27.60 -1.06 3.00
CA LEU A 314 26.90 -0.21 3.95
C LEU A 314 26.45 -1.04 5.16
N VAL A 315 27.12 -0.85 6.29
CA VAL A 315 26.79 -1.51 7.55
C VAL A 315 25.70 -0.72 8.26
N VAL A 316 24.50 -1.27 8.29
CA VAL A 316 23.32 -0.65 8.91
C VAL A 316 23.19 -1.13 10.35
N GLY A 317 23.46 -0.24 11.30
CA GLY A 317 23.36 -0.46 12.73
C GLY A 317 24.62 -0.08 13.51
N GLY A 318 24.43 0.21 14.80
CA GLY A 318 25.51 0.60 15.71
C GLY A 318 26.49 -0.55 16.02
N VAL A 319 27.55 -0.24 16.78
CA VAL A 319 28.59 -1.21 17.19
C VAL A 319 28.05 -2.38 18.03
N ASN A 320 26.88 -2.23 18.64
CA ASN A 320 26.21 -3.32 19.36
C ASN A 320 25.43 -4.26 18.43
N SER A 321 25.05 -3.77 17.24
CA SER A 321 24.34 -4.55 16.22
C SER A 321 25.33 -5.28 15.31
N VAL A 322 26.41 -4.61 14.90
CA VAL A 322 27.51 -5.17 14.12
C VAL A 322 28.82 -4.76 14.77
N GLY A 323 29.46 -5.69 15.49
CA GLY A 323 30.64 -5.43 16.31
C GLY A 323 31.87 -4.98 15.51
N PRO A 324 32.87 -4.35 16.17
CA PRO A 324 34.08 -3.88 15.49
C PRO A 324 34.81 -4.97 14.71
N ALA A 325 34.97 -6.16 15.29
CA ALA A 325 35.62 -7.28 14.60
C ALA A 325 34.86 -7.75 13.35
N VAL A 326 33.53 -7.67 13.36
CA VAL A 326 32.71 -8.00 12.18
C VAL A 326 32.88 -6.91 11.12
N TYR A 327 32.89 -5.64 11.51
CA TYR A 327 33.13 -4.52 10.59
C TYR A 327 34.51 -4.61 9.92
N ASP A 328 35.55 -4.87 10.70
CA ASP A 328 36.92 -5.03 10.19
C ASP A 328 37.02 -6.22 9.23
N GLN A 329 36.29 -7.31 9.51
CA GLN A 329 36.21 -8.44 8.58
C GLN A 329 35.46 -8.06 7.29
N LEU A 330 34.33 -7.36 7.39
CA LEU A 330 33.56 -6.90 6.22
C LEU A 330 34.38 -5.96 5.33
N ALA A 331 35.24 -5.12 5.91
CA ALA A 331 36.12 -4.20 5.20
C ALA A 331 37.11 -4.90 4.25
N THR A 332 37.27 -6.21 4.36
CA THR A 332 38.15 -6.98 3.46
C THR A 332 37.48 -7.39 2.14
N TYR A 333 36.15 -7.23 2.02
CA TYR A 333 35.38 -7.64 0.83
C TYR A 333 34.97 -6.48 -0.08
N ALA A 334 35.28 -5.23 0.27
CA ALA A 334 34.89 -4.06 -0.50
C ALA A 334 35.95 -2.96 -0.46
N SER A 335 35.95 -2.10 -1.48
CA SER A 335 36.86 -0.95 -1.54
C SER A 335 36.48 0.15 -0.57
N HIS A 336 35.18 0.28 -0.29
CA HIS A 336 34.62 1.23 0.64
C HIS A 336 33.70 0.52 1.64
N ILE A 337 33.79 0.92 2.90
CA ILE A 337 32.87 0.46 3.93
C ILE A 337 32.46 1.66 4.78
N GLU A 338 31.16 1.80 4.96
CA GLU A 338 30.56 2.86 5.77
C GLU A 338 29.59 2.26 6.78
N ARG A 339 29.58 2.82 8.00
CA ARG A 339 28.58 2.49 9.00
C ARG A 339 27.55 3.58 9.09
N ILE A 340 26.29 3.20 8.89
CA ILE A 340 25.15 4.06 9.14
C ILE A 340 24.49 3.63 10.45
N ALA A 341 24.54 4.49 11.45
CA ALA A 341 24.04 4.22 12.79
C ALA A 341 23.47 5.48 13.43
N GLY A 342 22.77 5.32 14.56
CA GLY A 342 22.28 6.43 15.38
C GLY A 342 22.33 6.10 16.87
N ALA A 343 22.03 7.09 17.70
CA ALA A 343 21.94 6.91 19.16
C ALA A 343 20.83 5.92 19.56
N ASP A 344 19.80 5.82 18.72
CA ASP A 344 18.71 4.86 18.81
C ASP A 344 18.25 4.49 17.38
N ARG A 345 17.23 3.63 17.30
CA ARG A 345 16.66 3.15 16.03
C ARG A 345 16.01 4.24 15.18
N PHE A 346 15.51 5.30 15.81
CA PHE A 346 14.87 6.42 15.11
C PHE A 346 15.95 7.32 14.50
N ALA A 347 17.01 7.61 15.25
CA ALA A 347 18.19 8.29 14.75
C ALA A 347 18.89 7.47 13.64
N ALA A 348 19.02 6.16 13.79
CA ALA A 348 19.58 5.29 12.76
C ALA A 348 18.74 5.32 11.48
N SER A 349 17.41 5.22 11.60
CA SER A 349 16.46 5.34 10.49
C SER A 349 16.61 6.67 9.75
N ARG A 350 16.65 7.80 10.47
CA ARG A 350 16.86 9.13 9.86
C ARG A 350 18.20 9.24 9.14
N ASN A 351 19.29 8.79 9.78
CA ASN A 351 20.62 8.85 9.17
C ASN A 351 20.71 7.99 7.90
N LEU A 352 20.03 6.85 7.88
CA LEU A 352 19.93 5.99 6.70
C LEU A 352 19.18 6.67 5.55
N ILE A 353 18.10 7.38 5.86
CA ILE A 353 17.36 8.15 4.86
C ILE A 353 18.22 9.32 4.35
N SER A 354 18.86 10.08 5.24
CA SER A 354 19.74 11.19 4.85
C SER A 354 20.96 10.77 4.02
N ALA A 355 21.42 9.52 4.15
CA ALA A 355 22.51 8.99 3.33
C ALA A 355 22.04 8.54 1.93
N GLY A 356 20.73 8.42 1.73
CA GLY A 356 20.13 7.74 0.59
C GLY A 356 19.22 8.57 -0.29
N PHE A 357 18.59 9.58 0.29
CA PHE A 357 17.55 10.37 -0.32
C PHE A 357 17.86 11.85 -0.12
N ASP A 358 18.11 12.54 -1.23
CA ASP A 358 18.21 14.00 -1.24
C ASP A 358 16.81 14.65 -1.19
N GLU A 359 15.84 14.00 -1.84
CA GLU A 359 14.44 14.38 -1.86
C GLU A 359 13.53 13.14 -1.76
N ALA A 360 12.35 13.32 -1.18
CA ALA A 360 11.32 12.30 -1.11
C ALA A 360 9.95 12.95 -0.94
N GLU A 361 9.19 13.05 -2.03
CA GLU A 361 7.82 13.58 -2.00
C GLU A 361 6.93 12.77 -1.06
N THR A 362 7.06 11.44 -1.12
CA THR A 362 6.37 10.50 -0.24
C THR A 362 7.33 9.89 0.78
N VAL A 363 6.93 9.83 2.06
CA VAL A 363 7.65 9.09 3.11
C VAL A 363 6.71 8.13 3.80
N TYR A 364 7.11 6.86 3.91
CA TYR A 364 6.41 5.86 4.70
C TYR A 364 6.84 5.97 6.16
N VAL A 365 5.87 5.99 7.07
CA VAL A 365 6.13 6.11 8.51
C VAL A 365 5.58 4.89 9.23
N ALA A 366 6.41 4.24 10.02
CA ALA A 366 6.00 3.13 10.88
C ALA A 366 6.61 3.26 12.28
N THR A 367 6.01 2.59 13.26
CA THR A 367 6.57 2.56 14.61
C THR A 367 7.87 1.78 14.65
N GLY A 368 8.89 2.30 15.34
CA GLY A 368 10.13 1.53 15.59
C GLY A 368 10.02 0.54 16.75
N HIS A 369 8.89 0.48 17.46
CA HIS A 369 8.70 -0.41 18.63
C HIS A 369 8.37 -1.85 18.27
N ASN A 370 7.94 -2.10 17.03
CA ASN A 370 7.64 -3.43 16.49
C ASN A 370 8.01 -3.46 14.99
N PHE A 371 8.01 -4.64 14.37
CA PHE A 371 8.49 -4.82 13.00
C PHE A 371 7.42 -4.98 11.90
N PRO A 372 6.23 -5.58 12.11
CA PRO A 372 5.38 -6.00 10.99
C PRO A 372 4.92 -4.86 10.07
N ASP A 373 4.60 -3.70 10.65
CA ASP A 373 4.12 -2.53 9.90
C ASP A 373 5.22 -1.97 8.99
N ALA A 374 6.44 -1.78 9.53
CA ALA A 374 7.59 -1.30 8.75
C ALA A 374 8.05 -2.33 7.70
N LEU A 375 7.97 -3.62 8.03
CA LEU A 375 8.35 -4.70 7.13
C LEU A 375 7.41 -4.77 5.92
N ALA A 376 6.10 -4.67 6.13
CA ALA A 376 5.13 -4.57 5.06
C ALA A 376 5.31 -3.28 4.24
N ALA A 377 5.66 -2.16 4.89
CA ALA A 377 5.98 -0.91 4.23
C ALA A 377 7.19 -1.01 3.30
N GLY A 378 8.17 -1.87 3.59
CA GLY A 378 9.43 -1.97 2.85
C GLY A 378 9.25 -2.14 1.34
N ALA A 379 8.46 -3.12 0.90
CA ALA A 379 8.24 -3.38 -0.53
C ALA A 379 7.45 -2.25 -1.21
N ALA A 380 6.37 -1.77 -0.58
CA ALA A 380 5.56 -0.67 -1.09
C ALA A 380 6.38 0.63 -1.25
N ALA A 381 7.16 0.97 -0.24
CA ALA A 381 8.02 2.13 -0.25
C ALA A 381 9.15 2.00 -1.27
N SER A 382 9.75 0.81 -1.39
CA SER A 382 10.77 0.53 -2.41
C SER A 382 10.22 0.71 -3.84
N PHE A 383 9.01 0.22 -4.11
CA PHE A 383 8.34 0.37 -5.40
C PHE A 383 8.02 1.83 -5.73
N GLU A 384 7.60 2.62 -4.73
CA GLU A 384 7.34 4.06 -4.89
C GLU A 384 8.62 4.92 -4.81
N HIS A 385 9.81 4.32 -4.75
CA HIS A 385 11.09 5.01 -4.53
C HIS A 385 11.08 5.96 -3.31
N ALA A 386 10.38 5.55 -2.25
CA ALA A 386 10.15 6.31 -1.04
C ALA A 386 10.88 5.66 0.16
N PRO A 387 11.39 6.44 1.12
CA PRO A 387 11.98 5.89 2.34
C PRO A 387 10.92 5.37 3.33
N VAL A 388 11.33 4.41 4.18
CA VAL A 388 10.61 4.03 5.40
C VAL A 388 11.29 4.65 6.61
N LEU A 389 10.61 5.59 7.25
CA LEU A 389 11.04 6.29 8.45
C LEU A 389 10.42 5.65 9.71
N LEU A 390 11.28 5.25 10.66
CA LEU A 390 10.85 4.76 11.95
C LEU A 390 10.65 5.91 12.94
N VAL A 391 9.51 5.91 13.61
CA VAL A 391 9.16 6.92 14.62
C VAL A 391 8.84 6.29 15.97
N ASP A 392 8.94 7.08 17.03
CA ASP A 392 8.44 6.70 18.35
C ASP A 392 6.90 6.71 18.34
N GLY A 393 6.32 5.55 18.07
CA GLY A 393 4.88 5.34 18.07
C GLY A 393 4.19 5.51 19.43
N HIS A 394 4.92 5.68 20.53
CA HIS A 394 4.34 6.02 21.84
C HIS A 394 4.29 7.53 22.08
N ALA A 395 5.01 8.32 21.28
CA ALA A 395 4.96 9.78 21.34
C ALA A 395 3.62 10.30 20.79
N SER A 396 3.20 11.46 21.30
CA SER A 396 2.00 12.15 20.77
C SER A 396 2.30 13.13 19.65
N THR A 397 3.57 13.47 19.42
CA THR A 397 3.98 14.47 18.43
C THR A 397 5.28 14.06 17.76
N VAL A 398 5.45 14.46 16.50
CA VAL A 398 6.72 14.38 15.78
C VAL A 398 7.81 15.16 16.53
N ASP A 399 9.00 14.57 16.66
CA ASP A 399 10.14 15.21 17.28
C ASP A 399 10.89 16.10 16.27
N VAL A 400 11.68 17.05 16.79
CA VAL A 400 12.34 18.09 15.98
C VAL A 400 13.22 17.50 14.87
N PRO A 401 14.19 16.59 15.14
CA PRO A 401 15.02 16.05 14.06
C PRO A 401 14.25 15.24 13.02
N THR A 402 13.10 14.66 13.37
CA THR A 402 12.21 14.03 12.38
C THR A 402 11.52 15.07 11.49
N ALA A 403 11.00 16.14 12.08
CA ALA A 403 10.39 17.24 11.34
C ALA A 403 11.39 17.96 10.41
N GLU A 404 12.63 18.13 10.87
CA GLU A 404 13.73 18.70 10.07
C GLU A 404 14.06 17.83 8.86
N LEU A 405 14.18 16.52 9.03
CA LEU A 405 14.42 15.59 7.93
C LEU A 405 13.30 15.65 6.89
N LEU A 406 12.04 15.58 7.31
CA LEU A 406 10.89 15.66 6.40
C LEU A 406 10.86 17.00 5.64
N GLY A 407 11.29 18.09 6.29
CA GLY A 407 11.44 19.39 5.64
C GLY A 407 12.58 19.43 4.62
N GLN A 408 13.72 18.80 4.91
CA GLN A 408 14.87 18.70 4.00
C GLN A 408 14.53 17.90 2.74
N LEU A 409 13.82 16.79 2.90
CA LEU A 409 13.37 15.93 1.81
C LEU A 409 12.28 16.55 0.92
N GLY A 410 11.71 17.69 1.33
CA GLY A 410 10.57 18.29 0.64
C GLY A 410 9.29 17.44 0.71
N THR A 411 9.13 16.64 1.77
CA THR A 411 8.04 15.67 1.88
C THR A 411 6.67 16.34 1.91
N SER A 412 5.83 16.00 0.94
CA SER A 412 4.47 16.52 0.79
C SER A 412 3.41 15.48 1.17
N ARG A 413 3.75 14.19 1.13
CA ARG A 413 2.86 13.06 1.42
C ARG A 413 3.50 12.10 2.42
N ILE A 414 2.75 11.74 3.44
CA ILE A 414 3.19 10.76 4.44
C ILE A 414 2.20 9.60 4.48
N VAL A 415 2.71 8.38 4.35
CA VAL A 415 1.92 7.16 4.50
C VAL A 415 2.26 6.49 5.82
N VAL A 416 1.40 6.65 6.81
CA VAL A 416 1.55 5.99 8.11
C VAL A 416 1.04 4.55 8.03
N VAL A 417 1.94 3.58 8.21
CA VAL A 417 1.63 2.16 8.24
C VAL A 417 1.50 1.69 9.69
N GLY A 418 0.37 1.08 10.01
CA GLY A 418 0.02 0.62 11.34
C GLY A 418 -1.23 1.32 11.91
N GLY A 419 -1.91 0.63 12.82
CA GLY A 419 -3.11 1.13 13.49
C GLY A 419 -2.82 2.21 14.53
N PRO A 420 -3.86 2.81 15.15
CA PRO A 420 -3.71 3.81 16.21
C PRO A 420 -2.91 3.34 17.44
N ALA A 421 -2.81 2.03 17.67
CA ALA A 421 -1.97 1.45 18.72
C ALA A 421 -0.47 1.45 18.37
N SER A 422 -0.12 1.44 17.07
CA SER A 422 1.26 1.55 16.59
C SER A 422 1.69 3.01 16.50
N VAL A 423 0.84 3.87 15.94
CA VAL A 423 1.08 5.32 15.80
C VAL A 423 -0.23 6.06 16.09
N PRO A 424 -0.34 6.83 17.18
CA PRO A 424 -1.60 7.43 17.62
C PRO A 424 -2.07 8.56 16.71
N ALA A 425 -3.37 8.85 16.73
CA ALA A 425 -3.95 9.91 15.89
C ALA A 425 -3.36 11.31 16.18
N SER A 426 -2.95 11.58 17.43
CA SER A 426 -2.24 12.81 17.79
C SER A 426 -0.93 12.98 17.02
N TYR A 427 -0.20 11.88 16.81
CA TYR A 427 1.03 11.90 16.03
C TYR A 427 0.76 12.26 14.57
N LEU A 428 -0.28 11.67 13.94
CA LEU A 428 -0.69 12.02 12.56
C LEU A 428 -1.07 13.50 12.45
N ALA A 429 -1.83 14.02 13.42
CA ALA A 429 -2.19 15.43 13.45
C ALA A 429 -0.95 16.33 13.53
N SER A 430 0.09 15.91 14.28
CA SER A 430 1.35 16.65 14.34
C SER A 430 2.16 16.59 13.04
N LEU A 431 2.11 15.47 12.31
CA LEU A 431 2.71 15.35 10.97
C LEU A 431 1.98 16.23 9.95
N ALA A 432 0.64 16.22 9.97
CA ALA A 432 -0.19 17.03 9.08
C ALA A 432 -0.06 18.55 9.33
N ALA A 433 0.44 18.95 10.50
CA ALA A 433 0.70 20.35 10.84
C ALA A 433 2.07 20.85 10.33
N LEU A 434 2.91 19.98 9.74
CA LEU A 434 4.18 20.38 9.18
C LEU A 434 3.97 21.23 7.89
N PRO A 435 4.73 22.31 7.67
CA PRO A 435 4.43 23.29 6.62
C PRO A 435 4.37 22.74 5.18
N ALA A 436 5.21 21.75 4.86
CA ALA A 436 5.29 21.14 3.52
C ALA A 436 4.31 19.96 3.33
N VAL A 437 3.78 19.40 4.43
CA VAL A 437 2.95 18.20 4.38
C VAL A 437 1.54 18.57 3.95
N SER A 438 1.12 17.99 2.82
CA SER A 438 -0.18 18.21 2.22
C SER A 438 -1.13 17.03 2.42
N GLU A 439 -0.58 15.83 2.65
CA GLU A 439 -1.33 14.59 2.88
C GLU A 439 -0.64 13.71 3.93
N VAL A 440 -1.43 13.18 4.86
CA VAL A 440 -1.09 12.10 5.77
C VAL A 440 -2.16 11.02 5.61
N ALA A 441 -1.79 9.88 5.07
CA ALA A 441 -2.67 8.74 4.86
C ALA A 441 -2.32 7.62 5.85
N ARG A 442 -3.32 7.01 6.49
CA ARG A 442 -3.11 5.78 7.26
C ARG A 442 -3.39 4.54 6.42
N ARG A 443 -2.52 3.53 6.57
CA ARG A 443 -2.73 2.15 6.12
C ARG A 443 -2.67 1.24 7.33
N SER A 444 -3.78 0.59 7.66
CA SER A 444 -3.90 -0.23 8.87
C SER A 444 -4.94 -1.33 8.69
N GLY A 445 -4.85 -2.37 9.51
CA GLY A 445 -5.84 -3.44 9.59
C GLY A 445 -6.07 -3.85 11.04
N ALA A 446 -7.03 -4.75 11.27
CA ALA A 446 -7.30 -5.30 12.59
C ALA A 446 -6.12 -6.14 13.12
N ASP A 447 -5.28 -6.65 12.22
CA ASP A 447 -4.03 -7.32 12.51
C ASP A 447 -2.96 -6.98 11.44
N ARG A 448 -1.76 -7.53 11.61
CA ARG A 448 -0.62 -7.32 10.71
C ARG A 448 -0.84 -7.85 9.29
N PHE A 449 -1.67 -8.88 9.12
CA PHE A 449 -1.94 -9.50 7.83
C PHE A 449 -2.88 -8.61 7.01
N LEU A 450 -3.94 -8.11 7.65
CA LEU A 450 -4.86 -7.14 7.05
C LEU A 450 -4.18 -5.79 6.81
N ALA A 451 -3.30 -5.34 7.71
CA ALA A 451 -2.54 -4.11 7.52
C ALA A 451 -1.63 -4.19 6.28
N ALA A 452 -0.87 -5.29 6.14
CA ALA A 452 -0.06 -5.54 4.95
C ALA A 452 -0.92 -5.67 3.68
N SER A 453 -2.05 -6.38 3.76
CA SER A 453 -2.93 -6.57 2.61
C SER A 453 -3.52 -5.24 2.11
N GLY A 454 -4.05 -4.40 3.01
CA GLY A 454 -4.63 -3.10 2.64
C GLY A 454 -3.59 -2.05 2.24
N LEU A 455 -2.34 -2.18 2.71
CA LEU A 455 -1.23 -1.41 2.16
C LEU A 455 -0.94 -1.82 0.72
N ASN A 456 -0.74 -3.12 0.48
CA ASN A 456 -0.42 -3.63 -0.86
C ASN A 456 -1.55 -3.38 -1.87
N GLU A 457 -2.82 -3.51 -1.47
CA GLU A 457 -3.97 -3.19 -2.31
C GLU A 457 -3.92 -1.73 -2.80
N ALA A 458 -3.49 -0.81 -1.94
CA ALA A 458 -3.43 0.61 -2.26
C ALA A 458 -2.23 1.00 -3.14
N THR A 459 -1.18 0.18 -3.17
CA THR A 459 0.09 0.46 -3.85
C THR A 459 0.24 -0.32 -5.15
N PHE A 460 -0.23 -1.58 -5.21
CA PHE A 460 -0.05 -2.50 -6.33
C PHE A 460 -1.40 -2.82 -7.01
N PRO A 461 -1.81 -2.03 -8.03
CA PRO A 461 -3.04 -2.30 -8.79
C PRO A 461 -2.92 -3.61 -9.60
N VAL A 462 -1.71 -3.93 -10.06
CA VAL A 462 -1.30 -5.17 -10.73
C VAL A 462 0.08 -5.57 -10.23
N ALA A 463 0.44 -6.84 -10.36
CA ALA A 463 1.78 -7.35 -10.09
C ALA A 463 1.94 -8.75 -10.72
N ASP A 464 3.05 -8.99 -11.40
CA ASP A 464 3.34 -10.31 -11.99
C ASP A 464 3.97 -11.28 -11.00
N VAL A 465 4.50 -10.75 -9.89
CA VAL A 465 5.13 -11.53 -8.83
C VAL A 465 4.54 -11.13 -7.49
N VAL A 466 4.30 -12.12 -6.62
CA VAL A 466 3.89 -11.91 -5.23
C VAL A 466 4.86 -12.62 -4.30
N PHE A 467 5.33 -11.91 -3.27
CA PHE A 467 6.16 -12.49 -2.22
C PHE A 467 5.32 -12.82 -0.99
N LEU A 468 5.56 -13.99 -0.39
CA LEU A 468 4.94 -14.42 0.86
C LEU A 468 6.01 -14.62 1.92
N ALA A 469 5.84 -13.99 3.08
CA ALA A 469 6.75 -14.15 4.22
C ALA A 469 5.97 -14.38 5.51
N THR A 470 6.60 -15.02 6.50
CA THR A 470 5.96 -15.20 7.81
C THR A 470 5.68 -13.85 8.47
N GLY A 471 4.45 -13.65 8.95
CA GLY A 471 4.12 -12.48 9.77
C GLY A 471 4.63 -12.59 11.21
N MET A 472 5.27 -13.70 11.59
CA MET A 472 5.62 -14.01 12.98
C MET A 472 7.08 -13.67 13.33
N ASN A 473 7.92 -13.41 12.33
CA ASN A 473 9.33 -13.02 12.49
C ASN A 473 9.73 -12.10 11.32
N PHE A 474 10.94 -11.52 11.35
CA PHE A 474 11.33 -10.44 10.42
C PHE A 474 12.40 -10.76 9.36
N PRO A 475 13.40 -11.65 9.56
CA PRO A 475 14.64 -11.59 8.79
C PRO A 475 14.45 -11.98 7.32
N ASP A 476 13.53 -12.91 7.03
CA ASP A 476 13.33 -13.43 5.68
C ASP A 476 12.69 -12.35 4.77
N ALA A 477 11.64 -11.66 5.25
CA ALA A 477 11.05 -10.54 4.51
C ALA A 477 11.95 -9.30 4.49
N LEU A 478 12.82 -9.11 5.50
CA LEU A 478 13.77 -8.00 5.51
C LEU A 478 14.79 -8.15 4.38
N ALA A 479 15.33 -9.36 4.19
CA ALA A 479 16.26 -9.64 3.10
C ALA A 479 15.57 -9.61 1.73
N GLY A 480 14.31 -10.04 1.65
CA GLY A 480 13.54 -10.05 0.39
C GLY A 480 12.94 -8.70 0.00
N GLY A 481 12.87 -7.74 0.92
CA GLY A 481 12.29 -6.41 0.70
C GLY A 481 12.83 -5.66 -0.52
N PRO A 482 14.16 -5.45 -0.63
CA PRO A 482 14.77 -4.81 -1.78
C PRO A 482 14.42 -5.47 -3.12
N LEU A 483 14.47 -6.81 -3.18
CA LEU A 483 14.17 -7.56 -4.39
C LEU A 483 12.69 -7.41 -4.79
N ALA A 484 11.78 -7.55 -3.82
CA ALA A 484 10.36 -7.36 -4.06
C ALA A 484 10.04 -5.95 -4.58
N GLY A 485 10.65 -4.93 -3.97
CA GLY A 485 10.54 -3.54 -4.44
C GLY A 485 11.05 -3.35 -5.87
N ALA A 486 12.24 -3.87 -6.17
CA ALA A 486 12.85 -3.78 -7.50
C ALA A 486 12.02 -4.48 -8.59
N TRP A 487 11.28 -5.53 -8.24
CA TRP A 487 10.40 -6.26 -9.15
C TRP A 487 8.97 -5.71 -9.20
N GLY A 488 8.69 -4.60 -8.50
CA GLY A 488 7.33 -4.06 -8.39
C GLY A 488 6.33 -5.03 -7.76
N ALA A 489 6.81 -5.87 -6.83
CA ALA A 489 6.08 -6.97 -6.25
C ALA A 489 5.70 -6.69 -4.77
N PRO A 490 4.44 -6.94 -4.37
CA PRO A 490 4.04 -6.85 -2.97
C PRO A 490 4.64 -7.99 -2.14
N ILE A 491 4.94 -7.70 -0.86
CA ILE A 491 5.17 -8.72 0.19
C ILE A 491 3.91 -8.83 1.04
N TYR A 492 3.28 -10.01 1.04
CA TYR A 492 2.20 -10.33 1.98
C TYR A 492 2.72 -11.16 3.16
N LEU A 493 2.15 -10.89 4.33
CA LEU A 493 2.42 -11.64 5.54
C LEU A 493 1.47 -12.83 5.64
N VAL A 494 1.99 -14.00 5.99
CA VAL A 494 1.22 -15.24 6.16
C VAL A 494 1.45 -15.87 7.53
N GLN A 495 0.56 -16.80 7.90
CA GLN A 495 0.81 -17.68 9.05
C GLN A 495 1.71 -18.84 8.64
N LYS A 496 2.23 -19.59 9.62
CA LYS A 496 3.18 -20.66 9.36
C LYS A 496 2.62 -21.70 8.37
N ASN A 497 1.40 -22.20 8.59
CA ASN A 497 0.85 -23.32 7.81
C ASN A 497 -0.44 -22.94 7.05
N CYS A 498 -0.70 -21.65 6.85
CA CYS A 498 -1.88 -21.21 6.12
C CYS A 498 -1.76 -19.76 5.65
N VAL A 499 -2.53 -19.44 4.62
CA VAL A 499 -2.63 -18.11 4.01
C VAL A 499 -3.92 -17.43 4.47
N PRO A 500 -3.86 -16.23 5.08
CA PRO A 500 -5.06 -15.47 5.42
C PRO A 500 -5.94 -15.22 4.19
N MET A 501 -7.26 -15.24 4.36
CA MET A 501 -8.20 -15.01 3.25
C MET A 501 -8.02 -13.64 2.58
N SER A 502 -7.55 -12.62 3.31
CA SER A 502 -7.21 -11.33 2.73
C SER A 502 -6.07 -11.43 1.72
N VAL A 503 -5.07 -12.27 2.00
CA VAL A 503 -3.93 -12.50 1.10
C VAL A 503 -4.35 -13.36 -0.09
N ILE A 504 -5.19 -14.38 0.11
CA ILE A 504 -5.73 -15.18 -1.01
C ILE A 504 -6.53 -14.28 -1.97
N SER A 505 -7.39 -13.41 -1.42
CA SER A 505 -8.18 -12.47 -2.23
C SER A 505 -7.30 -11.56 -3.08
N GLU A 506 -6.16 -11.14 -2.52
CA GLU A 506 -5.19 -10.31 -3.22
C GLU A 506 -4.42 -11.07 -4.31
N ILE A 507 -4.01 -12.32 -4.07
CA ILE A 507 -3.38 -13.17 -5.09
C ILE A 507 -4.36 -13.39 -6.25
N VAL A 508 -5.65 -13.64 -5.97
CA VAL A 508 -6.70 -13.77 -6.98
C VAL A 508 -6.95 -12.45 -7.71
N ARG A 509 -6.88 -11.30 -7.02
CA ARG A 509 -7.03 -9.97 -7.66
C ARG A 509 -5.86 -9.66 -8.59
N LEU A 510 -4.64 -9.98 -8.16
CA LEU A 510 -3.41 -9.65 -8.88
C LEU A 510 -3.18 -10.60 -10.07
N GLN A 511 -3.51 -11.89 -9.93
CA GLN A 511 -3.20 -12.95 -10.89
C GLN A 511 -1.72 -12.98 -11.26
N PRO A 512 -0.81 -13.15 -10.27
CA PRO A 512 0.62 -13.16 -10.55
C PRO A 512 1.01 -14.41 -11.34
N HIS A 513 2.08 -14.32 -12.11
CA HIS A 513 2.76 -15.45 -12.74
C HIS A 513 3.59 -16.23 -11.73
N GLN A 514 4.11 -15.54 -10.70
CA GLN A 514 4.98 -16.15 -9.70
C GLN A 514 4.57 -15.82 -8.27
N ILE A 515 4.61 -16.84 -7.41
CA ILE A 515 4.48 -16.73 -5.96
C ILE A 515 5.79 -17.18 -5.34
N LEU A 516 6.48 -16.27 -4.66
CA LEU A 516 7.80 -16.50 -4.08
C LEU A 516 7.70 -16.51 -2.56
N VAL A 517 7.91 -17.69 -1.97
CA VAL A 517 7.89 -17.85 -0.52
C VAL A 517 9.27 -17.58 0.06
N LEU A 518 9.33 -16.63 0.99
CA LEU A 518 10.50 -16.25 1.75
C LEU A 518 10.55 -17.02 3.07
N GLY A 519 11.50 -17.92 3.18
CA GLY A 519 11.78 -18.70 4.37
C GLY A 519 11.61 -20.20 4.16
N GLY A 520 12.33 -20.98 4.97
CA GLY A 520 12.22 -22.44 4.96
C GLY A 520 10.92 -22.95 5.62
N PRO A 521 10.61 -24.26 5.49
CA PRO A 521 9.41 -24.89 6.05
C PRO A 521 9.21 -24.70 7.57
N ALA A 522 10.29 -24.39 8.31
CA ALA A 522 10.22 -24.07 9.72
C ALA A 522 9.47 -22.74 10.02
N SER A 523 9.62 -21.75 9.13
CA SER A 523 9.02 -20.41 9.22
C SER A 523 7.72 -20.31 8.42
N VAL A 524 7.71 -20.91 7.22
CA VAL A 524 6.58 -20.92 6.28
C VAL A 524 6.44 -22.34 5.72
N GLY A 525 5.50 -23.11 6.25
CA GLY A 525 5.21 -24.49 5.88
C GLY A 525 4.79 -24.67 4.42
N ASP A 526 4.74 -25.92 3.97
CA ASP A 526 4.43 -26.24 2.58
C ASP A 526 2.94 -26.04 2.24
N GLU A 527 2.08 -26.00 3.25
CA GLU A 527 0.67 -25.63 3.09
C GLU A 527 0.50 -24.21 2.52
N VAL A 528 1.45 -23.31 2.79
CA VAL A 528 1.45 -21.96 2.19
C VAL A 528 1.79 -22.01 0.70
N MET A 529 2.67 -22.92 0.27
CA MET A 529 2.98 -23.10 -1.17
C MET A 529 1.73 -23.57 -1.93
N GLY A 530 0.88 -24.36 -1.28
CA GLY A 530 -0.42 -24.78 -1.80
C GLY A 530 -1.57 -23.78 -1.57
N LEU A 531 -1.27 -22.58 -1.06
CA LEU A 531 -2.24 -21.53 -0.73
C LEU A 531 -3.39 -21.99 0.17
N VAL A 532 -3.13 -22.91 1.10
CA VAL A 532 -4.15 -23.44 2.03
C VAL A 532 -4.70 -22.29 2.89
N PRO A 533 -6.03 -22.04 2.89
CA PRO A 533 -6.61 -20.95 3.66
C PRO A 533 -6.51 -21.16 5.16
N CYS A 534 -6.31 -20.07 5.91
CA CYS A 534 -6.40 -20.13 7.36
C CYS A 534 -7.85 -20.37 7.80
N GLY A 535 -8.04 -21.38 8.68
CA GLY A 535 -9.35 -21.76 9.20
C GLY A 535 -10.15 -22.69 8.28
N ALA A 536 -9.51 -23.24 7.25
CA ALA A 536 -10.05 -24.29 6.39
C ALA A 536 -10.17 -25.65 7.11
#